data_AF-E3QTQ9-F1
#
_entry.id   AF-E3QTQ9-F1
#
_cell.length_a   1.000
_cell.length_b   1.000
_cell.length_c   1.000
_cell.angle_alpha   90.00
_cell.angle_beta   90.00
_cell.angle_gamma   90.00
#
_symmetry.space_group_name_H-M   'P 1'
#
loop_
_entity.id
_entity.type
_entity.pdbx_description
1 polymer ?
#
loop_
_entity_poly.entity_id
_entity_poly.type
_entity_poly.pdbx_seq_one_letter_code
_entity_poly.pdbx_strand_id
1 'polypeptide(L)'
;MLFSKFLTSASVGLLLSLIDQLSGKVLNVGADLGLIDGKGTFFANAHYQFQTNDGANILVRANGPGLQNGPHPVTRITLETGSEKYYWLNNIVVVGESTPGDGSVSINAWQIIPTA
;
A
#
# COMPACT_ATOMS: atom_id res chain seq x y z
N MET A 1 0.32 12.22 13.62
CA MET A 1 0.13 10.78 13.94
C MET A 1 1.12 10.41 15.03
N LEU A 2 0.64 10.07 16.22
CA LEU A 2 1.48 9.70 17.36
C LEU A 2 1.49 8.17 17.46
N PHE A 3 2.66 7.54 17.37
CA PHE A 3 2.82 6.10 17.54
C PHE A 3 3.18 5.79 19.01
N SER A 4 2.42 4.94 19.70
CA SER A 4 2.89 4.30 20.94
C SER A 4 3.17 2.82 20.67
N LYS A 5 4.38 2.39 21.06
CA LYS A 5 4.88 1.02 20.95
C LYS A 5 5.34 0.55 22.33
N PHE A 6 5.12 -0.72 22.64
CA PHE A 6 6.05 -1.49 23.48
C PHE A 6 7.20 -1.97 22.57
N LEU A 7 8.45 -1.70 22.94
CA LEU A 7 9.66 -2.03 22.17
C LEU A 7 10.69 -2.72 23.07
N THR A 8 11.25 -3.83 22.58
CA THR A 8 12.50 -4.41 23.06
C THR A 8 13.67 -3.97 22.16
N SER A 9 14.87 -3.93 22.73
CA SER A 9 16.07 -3.24 22.21
C SER A 9 16.55 -3.69 20.82
N ALA A 10 16.31 -4.94 20.39
CA ALA A 10 16.71 -5.41 19.06
C ALA A 10 15.81 -4.85 17.92
N SER A 11 14.55 -4.56 18.24
CA SER A 11 13.54 -4.07 17.27
C SER A 11 13.71 -2.59 16.94
N VAL A 12 14.52 -1.85 17.71
CA VAL A 12 14.75 -0.41 17.52
C VAL A 12 15.75 -0.17 16.37
N GLY A 13 16.78 -1.00 16.23
CA GLY A 13 17.80 -0.85 15.18
C GLY A 13 17.27 -1.13 13.77
N LEU A 14 16.38 -2.13 13.61
CA LEU A 14 15.77 -2.47 12.33
C LEU A 14 14.64 -1.49 11.93
N LEU A 15 14.02 -0.82 12.90
CA LEU A 15 12.91 0.10 12.66
C LEU A 15 13.35 1.45 12.10
N LEU A 16 14.53 1.94 12.48
CA LEU A 16 15.08 3.20 11.97
C LEU A 16 15.48 3.13 10.49
N SER A 17 15.82 1.94 9.96
CA SER A 17 16.19 1.82 8.53
C SER A 17 15.00 1.71 7.58
N LEU A 18 13.77 1.56 8.08
CA LEU A 18 12.57 1.31 7.25
C LEU A 18 11.74 2.57 6.95
N ILE A 19 11.89 3.64 7.73
CA ILE A 19 10.99 4.81 7.64
C ILE A 19 11.25 5.68 6.40
N ASP A 20 12.41 5.57 5.73
CA ASP A 20 12.78 6.42 4.59
C ASP A 20 13.04 5.67 3.26
N GLN A 21 12.62 4.40 3.14
CA GLN A 21 12.97 3.62 1.94
C GLN A 21 12.14 3.97 0.69
N LEU A 22 10.96 4.57 0.82
CA LEU A 22 10.07 4.81 -0.31
C LEU A 22 9.28 6.11 -0.15
N SER A 23 9.68 7.16 -0.86
CA SER A 23 9.00 8.47 -0.90
C SER A 23 8.88 8.96 -2.33
N GLY A 24 7.77 9.62 -2.66
CA GLY A 24 7.42 9.94 -4.03
C GLY A 24 6.02 10.51 -4.18
N LYS A 25 5.51 10.47 -5.41
CA LYS A 25 4.19 10.96 -5.79
C LYS A 25 3.42 9.90 -6.59
N VAL A 26 2.10 9.88 -6.45
CA VAL A 26 1.22 9.18 -7.39
C VAL A 26 1.11 10.04 -8.65
N LEU A 27 1.33 9.44 -9.82
CA LEU A 27 1.18 10.15 -11.09
C LEU A 27 -0.30 10.24 -11.48
N ASN A 28 -0.64 11.23 -12.31
CA ASN A 28 -1.99 11.41 -12.84
C ASN A 28 -2.30 10.40 -13.97
N VAL A 29 -2.18 9.11 -13.65
CA VAL A 29 -2.48 7.98 -14.51
C VAL A 29 -2.93 6.79 -13.67
N GLY A 30 -3.95 6.10 -14.16
CA GLY A 30 -4.53 4.95 -13.48
C GLY A 30 -6.04 5.06 -13.37
N ALA A 31 -6.64 4.02 -12.82
CA ALA A 31 -8.06 3.94 -12.52
C ALA A 31 -8.31 2.90 -11.42
N ASP A 32 -9.40 3.08 -10.68
CA ASP A 32 -10.03 2.00 -9.93
C ASP A 32 -11.14 1.41 -10.79
N LEU A 33 -10.92 0.18 -11.26
CA LEU A 33 -11.87 -0.60 -12.06
C LEU A 33 -12.75 -1.48 -11.16
N GLY A 34 -12.96 -1.03 -9.92
CA GLY A 34 -13.74 -1.74 -8.92
C GLY A 34 -15.22 -1.83 -9.24
N LEU A 35 -15.89 -2.79 -8.60
CA LEU A 35 -17.32 -3.07 -8.79
C LEU A 35 -18.06 -3.08 -7.46
N ILE A 36 -19.35 -2.75 -7.49
CA ILE A 36 -20.26 -2.91 -6.35
C ILE A 36 -21.12 -4.14 -6.63
N ASP A 37 -21.14 -5.09 -5.69
CA ASP A 37 -21.95 -6.30 -5.82
C ASP A 37 -23.43 -6.06 -5.45
N GLY A 38 -24.27 -7.08 -5.64
CA GLY A 38 -25.70 -7.01 -5.30
C GLY A 38 -26.01 -6.83 -3.82
N LYS A 39 -25.00 -6.88 -2.93
CA LYS A 39 -25.11 -6.63 -1.49
C LYS A 39 -24.58 -5.25 -1.08
N GLY A 40 -24.18 -4.42 -2.05
CA GLY A 40 -23.62 -3.10 -1.82
C GLY A 40 -22.15 -3.11 -1.40
N THR A 41 -21.44 -4.23 -1.51
CA THR A 41 -20.01 -4.30 -1.18
C THR A 41 -19.20 -3.82 -2.37
N PHE A 42 -18.38 -2.78 -2.18
CA PHE A 42 -17.41 -2.34 -3.18
C PHE A 42 -16.18 -3.24 -3.16
N PHE A 43 -15.69 -3.67 -4.31
CA PHE A 43 -14.44 -4.43 -4.48
C PHE A 43 -13.45 -3.58 -5.25
N ALA A 44 -12.41 -3.11 -4.57
CA ALA A 44 -11.37 -2.27 -5.15
C ALA A 44 -10.56 -3.07 -6.19
N ASN A 45 -10.22 -2.41 -7.29
CA ASN A 45 -9.33 -2.90 -8.33
C ASN A 45 -8.56 -1.72 -8.95
N ALA A 46 -7.68 -1.12 -8.15
CA ALA A 46 -6.94 0.08 -8.49
C ALA A 46 -5.59 -0.24 -9.12
N HIS A 47 -5.36 0.32 -10.31
CA HIS A 47 -4.07 0.29 -11.01
C HIS A 47 -3.59 1.73 -11.19
N TYR A 48 -2.39 2.06 -10.69
CA TYR A 48 -1.83 3.40 -10.80
C TYR A 48 -0.30 3.37 -10.76
N GLN A 49 0.33 4.49 -11.11
CA GLN A 49 1.78 4.64 -11.09
C GLN A 49 2.23 5.49 -9.91
N PHE A 50 3.18 4.99 -9.13
CA PHE A 50 3.92 5.78 -8.15
C PHE A 50 5.33 6.06 -8.70
N GLN A 51 5.79 7.30 -8.56
CA GLN A 51 7.14 7.70 -8.93
C GLN A 51 7.88 8.17 -7.68
N THR A 52 9.00 7.53 -7.37
CA THR A 52 9.87 7.93 -6.26
C THR A 52 10.46 9.31 -6.51
N ASN A 53 10.91 9.99 -5.45
CA ASN A 53 11.55 11.30 -5.54
C ASN A 53 12.85 11.28 -6.37
N ASP A 54 13.52 10.13 -6.46
CA ASP A 54 14.71 9.92 -7.31
C ASP A 54 14.39 9.34 -8.70
N GLY A 55 13.11 9.27 -9.08
CA GLY A 55 12.67 9.04 -10.46
C GLY A 55 12.38 7.59 -10.85
N ALA A 56 12.45 6.63 -9.93
CA ALA A 56 12.03 5.26 -10.20
C ALA A 56 10.51 5.17 -10.31
N ASN A 57 10.04 4.47 -11.34
CA ASN A 57 8.63 4.22 -11.58
C ASN A 57 8.23 2.85 -11.00
N ILE A 58 7.11 2.82 -10.27
CA ILE A 58 6.56 1.64 -9.63
C ILE A 58 5.09 1.52 -10.05
N LEU A 59 4.76 0.44 -10.72
CA LEU A 59 3.37 0.06 -10.98
C LEU A 59 2.77 -0.49 -9.69
N VAL A 60 1.66 0.10 -9.28
CA VAL A 60 0.92 -0.32 -8.09
C VAL A 60 -0.41 -0.93 -8.53
N ARG A 61 -0.69 -2.14 -8.04
CA ARG A 61 -2.01 -2.76 -8.12
C ARG A 61 -2.50 -2.98 -6.70
N ALA A 62 -3.65 -2.41 -6.36
CA ALA A 62 -4.29 -2.55 -5.06
C ALA A 62 -5.71 -3.10 -5.28
N ASN A 63 -5.96 -4.30 -4.80
CA ASN A 63 -7.23 -4.96 -5.06
C ASN A 63 -7.72 -5.70 -3.82
N GLY A 64 -9.03 -5.72 -3.58
CA GLY A 64 -9.57 -6.40 -2.41
C GLY A 64 -11.01 -6.00 -2.08
N PRO A 65 -11.66 -6.77 -1.19
CA PRO A 65 -13.03 -6.50 -0.80
C PRO A 65 -13.12 -5.28 0.11
N GLY A 66 -14.19 -4.51 -0.07
CA GLY A 66 -14.82 -3.72 0.97
C GLY A 66 -15.27 -4.63 2.10
N LEU A 67 -15.26 -4.12 3.32
CA LEU A 67 -15.82 -4.83 4.46
C LEU A 67 -17.34 -4.68 4.45
N GLN A 68 -18.08 -5.79 4.55
CA GLN A 68 -19.52 -5.72 4.80
C GLN A 68 -19.73 -5.05 6.17
N ASN A 69 -20.30 -3.84 6.17
CA ASN A 69 -20.46 -2.95 7.34
C ASN A 69 -19.16 -2.37 7.93
N GLY A 70 -18.01 -2.50 7.25
CA GLY A 70 -16.77 -1.84 7.66
C GLY A 70 -16.50 -0.58 6.83
N PRO A 71 -15.79 0.41 7.37
CA PRO A 71 -15.67 1.71 6.73
C PRO A 71 -14.78 1.70 5.46
N HIS A 72 -13.97 0.66 5.25
CA HIS A 72 -12.75 0.73 4.44
C HIS A 72 -12.46 -0.60 3.69
N PRO A 73 -12.11 -0.57 2.39
CA PRO A 73 -11.54 -1.74 1.72
C PRO A 73 -10.21 -2.19 2.32
N VAL A 74 -10.01 -3.50 2.37
CA VAL A 74 -8.71 -4.10 2.70
C VAL A 74 -8.15 -4.70 1.42
N THR A 75 -6.99 -4.23 0.99
CA THR A 75 -6.41 -4.56 -0.30
C THR A 75 -5.14 -5.40 -0.16
N ARG A 76 -4.94 -6.34 -1.08
CA ARG A 76 -3.60 -6.85 -1.39
C ARG A 76 -2.97 -5.89 -2.38
N ILE A 77 -1.73 -5.49 -2.11
CA ILE A 77 -0.99 -4.52 -2.90
C ILE A 77 0.23 -5.22 -3.51
N THR A 78 0.38 -5.12 -4.82
CA THR A 78 1.61 -5.53 -5.52
C THR A 78 2.33 -4.28 -6.02
N LEU A 79 3.65 -4.30 -5.92
CA LEU A 79 4.55 -3.26 -6.40
C LEU A 79 5.47 -3.89 -7.45
N GLU A 80 5.58 -3.25 -8.61
CA GLU A 80 6.41 -3.76 -9.70
C GLU A 80 7.26 -2.63 -10.29
N THR A 81 8.56 -2.87 -10.40
CA THR A 81 9.52 -1.90 -10.92
C THR A 81 10.70 -2.56 -11.64
N GLY A 82 11.22 -1.87 -12.65
CA GLY A 82 12.48 -2.23 -13.31
C GLY A 82 13.71 -1.59 -12.66
N SER A 83 13.55 -0.80 -11.59
CA SER A 83 14.69 -0.16 -10.92
C SER A 83 15.48 -1.16 -10.07
N GLU A 84 16.78 -1.29 -10.32
CA GLU A 84 17.68 -2.14 -9.50
C GLU A 84 17.66 -1.72 -8.02
N LYS A 85 17.66 -0.40 -7.76
CA LYS A 85 17.62 0.16 -6.40
C LYS A 85 16.38 -0.28 -5.61
N TYR A 86 15.25 -0.41 -6.30
CA TYR A 86 13.96 -0.74 -5.71
C TYR A 86 13.51 -2.17 -6.01
N TYR A 87 14.42 -3.03 -6.50
CA TYR A 87 14.08 -4.40 -6.92
C TYR A 87 13.48 -5.25 -5.79
N TRP A 88 13.80 -4.93 -4.54
CA TRP A 88 13.20 -5.58 -3.36
C TRP A 88 11.67 -5.48 -3.35
N LEU A 89 11.08 -4.41 -3.91
CA LEU A 89 9.62 -4.23 -3.99
C LEU A 89 8.92 -5.33 -4.81
N ASN A 90 9.61 -5.91 -5.79
CA ASN A 90 9.07 -6.99 -6.62
C ASN A 90 8.88 -8.30 -5.82
N ASN A 91 9.45 -8.39 -4.61
CA ASN A 91 9.58 -9.63 -3.84
C ASN A 91 8.91 -9.55 -2.45
N ILE A 92 8.09 -8.53 -2.21
CA ILE A 92 7.35 -8.38 -0.94
C ILE A 92 5.86 -8.59 -1.15
N VAL A 93 5.17 -8.95 -0.06
CA VAL A 93 3.71 -8.97 0.01
C VAL A 93 3.26 -7.81 0.88
N VAL A 94 2.28 -7.03 0.40
CA VAL A 94 1.77 -5.86 1.11
C VAL A 94 0.25 -5.96 1.26
N VAL A 95 -0.24 -5.61 2.45
CA VAL A 95 -1.67 -5.42 2.73
C VAL A 95 -1.92 -3.94 3.00
N GLY A 96 -3.00 -3.39 2.46
CA GLY A 96 -3.41 -2.01 2.66
C GLY A 96 -4.80 -1.89 3.27
N GLU A 97 -4.97 -0.91 4.16
CA GLU A 97 -6.27 -0.46 4.67
C GLU A 97 -6.57 0.92 4.06
N SER A 98 -7.69 1.03 3.35
CA SER A 98 -8.02 2.22 2.55
C SER A 98 -9.10 3.08 3.19
N THR A 99 -8.78 4.34 3.52
CA THR A 99 -9.72 5.34 4.01
C THR A 99 -10.14 6.29 2.88
N PRO A 100 -11.41 6.24 2.42
CA PRO A 100 -11.93 7.23 1.48
C PRO A 100 -11.97 8.62 2.12
N GLY A 101 -11.59 9.64 1.34
CA GLY A 101 -11.76 11.05 1.65
C GLY A 101 -12.50 11.77 0.53
N ASP A 102 -12.58 13.09 0.62
CA ASP A 102 -13.13 13.91 -0.47
C ASP A 102 -12.14 13.94 -1.64
N GLY A 103 -12.54 13.37 -2.78
CA GLY A 103 -11.72 13.27 -3.99
C GLY A 103 -10.42 12.47 -3.86
N SER A 104 -10.23 11.72 -2.77
CA SER A 104 -8.98 10.99 -2.50
C SER A 104 -9.20 9.70 -1.73
N VAL A 105 -8.20 8.81 -1.74
CA VAL A 105 -8.14 7.63 -0.88
C VAL A 105 -6.77 7.61 -0.22
N SER A 106 -6.74 7.52 1.10
CA SER A 106 -5.51 7.26 1.86
C SER A 106 -5.36 5.77 2.11
N ILE A 107 -4.15 5.24 1.99
CA ILE A 107 -3.89 3.82 2.23
C ILE A 107 -2.77 3.70 3.25
N ASN A 108 -3.08 3.11 4.41
CA ASN A 108 -2.04 2.61 5.31
C ASN A 108 -1.61 1.23 4.80
N ALA A 109 -0.32 1.03 4.56
CA ALA A 109 0.20 -0.19 3.94
C ALA A 109 1.25 -0.85 4.83
N TRP A 110 1.18 -2.17 4.93
CA TRP A 110 2.10 -2.99 5.72
C TRP A 110 2.68 -4.10 4.89
N GLN A 111 4.01 -4.18 4.86
CA GLN A 111 4.69 -5.38 4.39
C GLN A 111 4.40 -6.53 5.35
N ILE A 112 4.01 -7.67 4.78
CA ILE A 112 3.88 -8.92 5.50
C ILE A 112 5.25 -9.58 5.57
N ILE A 113 5.68 -9.93 6.78
CA ILE A 113 6.90 -10.68 7.05
C ILE A 113 6.48 -12.06 7.59
N PRO A 114 6.54 -13.12 6.77
CA PRO A 114 6.27 -14.48 7.24
C PRO A 114 7.26 -14.88 8.34
N THR A 115 6.79 -15.60 9.36
CA THR A 115 7.63 -16.00 10.51
C THR A 115 8.22 -17.40 10.39
N ALA A 116 7.60 -18.30 9.62
CA ALA A 116 8.11 -19.58 9.12
C ALA A 116 6.95 -20.31 8.43
#